data_AF-A0A1B2HT63-F1
#
_entry.id   AF-A0A1B2HT63-F1
#
_cell.length_a   1.000
_cell.length_b   1.000
_cell.length_c   1.000
_cell.angle_alpha   90.00
_cell.angle_beta   90.00
_cell.angle_gamma   90.00
#
_symmetry.space_group_name_H-M   'P 1'
#
loop_
_entity.id
_entity.type
_entity.pdbx_description
1 polymer ?
#
loop_
_entity_poly.entity_id
_entity_poly.type
_entity_poly.pdbx_seq_one_letter_code
_entity_poly.pdbx_strand_id
1 'polypeptide(L)'
;MAHPGGLLVRRPELTVGVVRATSWLSAFEVELLARRPLDRRDTTERQRDIRAGGPVQPAPRRLLPAYDEGLDLRVARLDETGHAHWEFAISGSSGSGDHFGGTSGPSHRALFRFPPTFDEMSLVLAWPEIGFPETVLTVPLPDRTTVEQTTTSIWRAPLDVRPVPEGLTHHVDRGHDPPAIEAGTIAAPPRVLHRRDHRAAVVLTRLTAVDSLLSLELHCVATGHLADVVNENAFPSAPPVRDPVNIRTRGPGASVAVVRGHEAHWIRHGGGVASGGDQRFSSLRELTVQRPEDDVLDLVVAWPLAGLDDVRVRIPLGSA
;
A
#
# COMPACT_ATOMS: atom_id res chain seq x y z
N MET A 1 -2.26 13.81 -7.46
CA MET A 1 -1.03 13.30 -8.11
C MET A 1 -0.27 12.38 -7.19
N ALA A 2 0.23 11.22 -7.66
CA ALA A 2 1.08 10.33 -6.85
C ALA A 2 2.57 10.57 -7.13
N HIS A 3 3.40 10.39 -6.10
CA HIS A 3 4.85 10.64 -6.16
C HIS A 3 5.62 9.34 -6.09
N PRO A 4 6.85 9.26 -6.65
CA PRO A 4 7.74 8.13 -6.47
C PRO A 4 7.81 7.73 -4.98
N GLY A 5 7.37 6.52 -4.69
CA GLY A 5 7.67 5.86 -3.43
C GLY A 5 9.14 5.46 -3.38
N GLY A 6 9.59 5.02 -2.21
CA GLY A 6 10.97 4.59 -2.04
C GLY A 6 11.51 4.75 -0.64
N LEU A 7 12.74 4.29 -0.49
CA LEU A 7 13.46 4.28 0.76
C LEU A 7 13.81 5.71 1.19
N LEU A 8 13.33 6.12 2.37
CA LEU A 8 13.68 7.40 2.98
C LEU A 8 14.89 7.26 3.89
N VAL A 9 14.88 6.23 4.74
CA VAL A 9 15.89 6.01 5.76
C VAL A 9 16.20 4.53 5.86
N ARG A 10 17.50 4.21 5.91
CA ARG A 10 17.97 2.88 6.29
C ARG A 10 19.03 3.03 7.36
N ARG A 11 18.69 2.62 8.58
CA ARG A 11 19.60 2.58 9.72
C ARG A 11 19.54 1.21 10.40
N PRO A 12 20.51 0.87 11.26
CA PRO A 12 20.50 -0.40 11.99
C PRO A 12 19.23 -0.62 12.81
N GLU A 13 18.64 0.43 13.36
CA GLU A 13 17.47 0.36 14.24
C GLU A 13 16.16 0.25 13.45
N LEU A 14 16.11 0.91 12.29
CA LEU A 14 14.87 1.12 11.54
C LEU A 14 15.14 1.41 10.05
N THR A 15 14.31 0.80 9.21
CA THR A 15 14.12 1.19 7.81
C THR A 15 12.78 1.93 7.70
N VAL A 16 12.74 3.06 7.01
CA VAL A 16 11.51 3.79 6.72
C VAL A 16 11.46 4.07 5.22
N GLY A 17 10.34 3.75 4.58
CA GLY A 17 10.09 4.07 3.18
C GLY A 17 8.69 4.59 2.94
N VAL A 18 8.55 5.35 1.85
CA VAL A 18 7.26 5.81 1.32
C VAL A 18 6.63 4.67 0.55
N VAL A 19 5.52 4.15 1.07
CA VAL A 19 4.68 3.17 0.36
C VAL A 19 3.86 3.88 -0.70
N ARG A 20 3.27 5.02 -0.34
CA ARG A 20 2.45 5.84 -1.22
C ARG A 20 2.54 7.29 -0.76
N ALA A 21 2.66 8.23 -1.68
CA ALA A 21 2.50 9.64 -1.37
C ALA A 21 1.66 10.31 -2.45
N THR A 22 0.68 11.12 -2.05
CA THR A 22 -0.29 11.75 -2.95
C THR A 22 -0.49 13.21 -2.57
N SER A 23 -0.26 14.12 -3.52
CA SER A 23 -0.62 15.53 -3.39
C SER A 23 -1.99 15.81 -4.00
N TRP A 24 -2.78 16.57 -3.26
CA TRP A 24 -4.09 17.10 -3.63
C TRP A 24 -4.07 18.61 -3.40
N LEU A 25 -5.05 19.32 -3.95
CA LEU A 25 -5.20 20.76 -3.66
C LEU A 25 -5.58 21.05 -2.22
N SER A 26 -6.14 20.07 -1.52
CA SER A 26 -6.60 20.20 -0.14
C SER A 26 -5.65 19.62 0.89
N ALA A 27 -4.69 18.77 0.49
CA ALA A 27 -3.83 18.05 1.42
C ALA A 27 -2.64 17.38 0.71
N PHE A 28 -1.60 17.10 1.48
CA PHE A 28 -0.58 16.11 1.12
C PHE A 28 -0.74 14.89 2.02
N GLU A 29 -0.86 13.71 1.42
CA GLU A 29 -0.97 12.44 2.17
C GLU A 29 0.25 11.57 1.88
N VAL A 30 0.86 11.04 2.94
CA VAL A 30 2.00 10.12 2.83
C VAL A 30 1.78 8.91 3.72
N GLU A 31 1.92 7.75 3.12
CA GLU A 31 1.90 6.46 3.79
C GLU A 31 3.33 5.95 3.93
N LEU A 32 3.74 5.76 5.18
CA LEU A 32 5.07 5.28 5.52
C LEU A 32 4.99 3.87 6.07
N LEU A 33 5.98 3.05 5.71
CA LEU A 33 6.23 1.77 6.34
C LEU A 33 7.56 1.83 7.09
N ALA A 34 7.47 1.74 8.40
CA ALA A 34 8.61 1.64 9.30
C ALA A 34 8.83 0.16 9.62
N ARG A 35 10.01 -0.39 9.32
CA ARG A 35 10.36 -1.78 9.56
C ARG A 35 11.62 -1.88 10.40
N ARG A 36 11.50 -2.56 11.52
CA ARG A 36 12.65 -2.91 12.37
C ARG A 36 13.39 -4.11 11.77
N PRO A 37 14.71 -4.25 12.00
CA PRO A 37 15.41 -5.47 11.62
C PRO A 37 14.77 -6.69 12.30
N LEU A 38 14.79 -7.82 11.61
CA LEU A 38 14.36 -9.08 12.21
C LEU A 38 15.26 -9.42 13.39
N ASP A 39 14.67 -9.64 14.56
CA ASP A 39 15.41 -10.08 15.73
C ASP A 39 15.75 -11.57 15.61
N ARG A 40 16.97 -11.85 15.13
CA ARG A 40 17.52 -13.20 14.94
C ARG A 40 18.04 -13.84 16.21
N ARG A 41 17.86 -13.22 17.37
CA ARG A 41 18.23 -13.85 18.65
C ARG A 41 17.19 -14.89 19.03
N ASP A 42 17.65 -16.01 19.56
CA ASP A 42 16.78 -17.02 20.11
C ASP A 42 16.17 -16.59 21.46
N THR A 43 15.22 -17.36 21.98
CA THR A 43 14.55 -17.05 23.25
C THR A 43 15.52 -16.95 24.43
N THR A 44 16.58 -17.75 24.43
CA THR A 44 17.58 -17.81 25.50
C THR A 44 18.47 -16.57 25.48
N GLU A 45 18.91 -16.16 24.29
CA GLU A 45 19.66 -14.93 24.06
C GLU A 45 18.83 -13.70 24.46
N ARG A 46 17.55 -13.65 24.06
CA ARG A 46 16.63 -12.57 24.48
C ARG A 46 16.46 -12.51 25.99
N GLN A 47 16.25 -13.65 26.65
CA GLN A 47 16.14 -13.69 28.11
C GLN A 47 17.45 -13.26 28.79
N ARG A 48 18.61 -13.62 28.23
CA ARG A 48 19.91 -13.19 28.75
C ARG A 48 20.07 -11.67 28.63
N ASP A 49 19.73 -11.07 27.50
CA ASP A 49 19.81 -9.62 27.30
C ASP A 49 18.84 -8.84 28.20
N ILE A 50 17.60 -9.33 28.35
CA ILE A 50 16.62 -8.75 29.28
C ILE A 50 17.15 -8.78 30.72
N ARG A 51 17.77 -9.90 31.13
CA ARG A 51 18.39 -10.05 32.46
C ARG A 51 19.67 -9.23 32.62
N ALA A 52 20.44 -9.08 31.55
CA ALA A 52 21.61 -8.20 31.51
C ALA A 52 21.22 -6.72 31.50
N GLY A 53 19.92 -6.43 31.32
CA GLY A 53 19.35 -5.11 31.45
C GLY A 53 19.82 -4.15 30.38
N GLY A 54 20.28 -4.63 29.21
CA GLY A 54 20.75 -3.76 28.13
C GLY A 54 19.58 -3.00 27.52
N PRO A 55 19.31 -1.73 27.90
CA PRO A 55 18.22 -0.98 27.35
C PRO A 55 18.68 -0.50 25.97
N VAL A 56 17.78 -0.50 24.99
CA VAL A 56 17.99 0.38 23.85
C VAL A 56 18.01 1.80 24.41
N GLN A 57 19.17 2.47 24.35
CA GLN A 57 19.30 3.81 24.89
C GLN A 57 18.44 4.75 24.04
N PRO A 58 17.45 5.46 24.62
CA PRO A 58 16.60 6.32 23.83
C PRO A 58 17.40 7.40 23.11
N ALA A 59 17.03 7.70 21.87
CA ALA A 59 17.69 8.76 21.13
C ALA A 59 17.37 10.14 21.77
N PRO A 60 18.28 11.12 21.67
CA PRO A 60 18.01 12.48 22.15
C PRO A 60 16.79 13.10 21.45
N ARG A 61 15.97 13.80 22.22
CA ARG A 61 14.81 14.57 21.74
C ARG A 61 15.19 16.05 21.62
N ARG A 62 15.15 16.62 20.42
CA ARG A 62 15.42 18.05 20.15
C ARG A 62 14.21 18.75 19.55
N LEU A 63 13.52 18.09 18.62
CA LEU A 63 12.32 18.55 17.92
C LEU A 63 11.04 17.95 18.51
N LEU A 64 11.12 16.75 19.08
CA LEU A 64 10.00 16.13 19.79
C LEU A 64 9.76 16.85 21.13
N PRO A 65 8.50 16.92 21.59
CA PRO A 65 8.19 17.32 22.95
C PRO A 65 8.94 16.45 23.98
N ALA A 66 9.28 17.08 25.11
CA ALA A 66 9.98 16.41 26.22
C ALA A 66 9.21 15.19 26.74
N TYR A 67 7.88 15.25 26.70
CA TYR A 67 6.98 14.15 27.02
C TYR A 67 6.16 13.78 25.78
N ASP A 68 6.34 12.56 25.32
CA ASP A 68 5.57 11.97 24.23
C ASP A 68 5.58 10.45 24.44
N GLU A 69 4.41 9.84 24.48
CA GLU A 69 4.21 8.39 24.62
C GLU A 69 4.42 7.72 23.25
N GLY A 70 5.67 7.70 22.79
CA GLY A 70 6.07 7.21 21.46
C GLY A 70 5.99 5.70 21.34
N LEU A 71 4.79 5.16 21.09
CA LEU A 71 4.63 3.72 20.80
C LEU A 71 5.01 3.36 19.36
N ASP A 72 4.95 4.34 18.44
CA ASP A 72 5.10 4.14 17.00
C ASP A 72 5.96 5.26 16.36
N LEU A 73 6.27 5.11 15.05
CA LEU A 73 6.98 6.13 14.27
C LEU A 73 6.25 7.49 14.35
N ARG A 74 6.96 8.51 14.82
CA ARG A 74 6.51 9.91 14.81
C ARG A 74 6.91 10.59 13.51
N VAL A 75 5.99 11.41 12.98
CA VAL A 75 6.18 12.14 11.74
C VAL A 75 5.73 13.59 11.93
N ALA A 76 6.56 14.53 11.52
CA ALA A 76 6.25 15.95 11.50
C ALA A 76 6.63 16.59 10.18
N ARG A 77 6.08 17.78 9.94
CA ARG A 77 6.60 18.72 8.95
C ARG A 77 7.43 19.78 9.65
N LEU A 78 8.57 20.15 9.07
CA LEU A 78 9.35 21.31 9.51
C LEU A 78 8.86 22.55 8.77
N ASP A 79 8.61 23.65 9.48
CA ASP A 79 8.36 24.94 8.83
C ASP A 79 9.66 25.72 8.57
N GLU A 80 9.54 26.85 7.89
CA GLU A 80 10.66 27.73 7.52
C GLU A 80 11.44 28.27 8.74
N THR A 81 10.83 28.27 9.93
CA THR A 81 11.46 28.71 11.18
C THR A 81 12.19 27.58 11.92
N GLY A 82 12.11 26.35 11.40
CA GLY A 82 12.68 25.17 12.02
C GLY A 82 11.78 24.54 13.09
N HIS A 83 10.50 24.90 13.16
CA HIS A 83 9.55 24.31 14.10
C HIS A 83 8.93 23.04 13.52
N ALA A 84 8.91 21.96 14.30
CA ALA A 84 8.31 20.68 13.90
C ALA A 84 6.81 20.62 14.28
N HIS A 85 5.95 20.49 13.28
CA HIS A 85 4.51 20.29 13.45
C HIS A 85 4.22 18.79 13.34
N TRP A 86 4.04 18.14 14.49
CA TRP A 86 3.82 16.70 14.61
C TRP A 86 2.40 16.31 14.24
N GLU A 87 2.27 15.32 13.37
CA GLU A 87 0.99 14.80 12.91
C GLU A 87 0.70 13.42 13.51
N PHE A 88 -0.58 13.18 13.78
CA PHE A 88 -1.06 11.86 14.15
C PHE A 88 -1.38 11.06 12.89
N ALA A 89 -1.10 9.76 12.92
CA ALA A 89 -1.52 8.85 11.86
C ALA A 89 -3.06 8.82 11.79
N ILE A 90 -3.62 9.05 10.60
CA ILE A 90 -5.08 8.96 10.37
C ILE A 90 -5.54 7.51 10.21
N SER A 91 -4.62 6.60 9.90
CA SER A 91 -4.81 5.16 9.94
C SER A 91 -3.46 4.48 10.12
N GLY A 92 -3.44 3.34 10.80
CA GLY A 92 -2.23 2.55 10.92
C GLY A 92 -2.50 1.06 11.10
N SER A 93 -1.51 0.25 10.78
CA SER A 93 -1.50 -1.18 11.04
C SER A 93 -0.09 -1.59 11.46
N SER A 94 -0.02 -2.58 12.35
CA SER A 94 1.24 -3.12 12.84
C SER A 94 1.33 -4.60 12.52
N GLY A 95 2.49 -5.03 12.07
CA GLY A 95 2.83 -6.44 11.85
C GLY A 95 3.89 -6.88 12.83
N SER A 96 3.73 -8.05 13.43
CA SER A 96 4.74 -8.64 14.32
C SER A 96 6.04 -9.01 13.60
N GLY A 97 6.04 -9.00 12.27
CA GLY A 97 7.08 -9.61 11.46
C GLY A 97 7.00 -11.13 11.48
N ASP A 98 7.95 -11.75 10.80
CA ASP A 98 8.10 -13.18 10.72
C ASP A 98 8.71 -13.76 11.99
N HIS A 99 8.53 -15.07 12.17
CA HIS A 99 9.27 -15.85 13.16
C HIS A 99 10.76 -15.98 12.79
N PHE A 100 11.55 -16.61 13.67
CA PHE A 100 13.02 -16.73 13.63
C PHE A 100 13.66 -17.17 12.29
N GLY A 101 12.89 -17.74 11.35
CA GLY A 101 13.36 -18.14 10.01
C GLY A 101 12.86 -17.28 8.84
N GLY A 102 12.11 -16.21 9.08
CA GLY A 102 11.59 -15.36 8.01
C GLY A 102 12.54 -14.25 7.58
N THR A 103 12.01 -13.32 6.81
CA THR A 103 12.76 -12.24 6.15
C THR A 103 12.37 -10.85 6.65
N SER A 104 11.19 -10.74 7.25
CA SER A 104 10.55 -9.47 7.60
C SER A 104 10.51 -9.27 9.11
N GLY A 105 11.13 -8.19 9.62
CA GLY A 105 10.98 -7.81 11.02
C GLY A 105 9.64 -7.13 11.34
N PRO A 106 9.40 -6.77 12.62
CA PRO A 106 8.22 -6.01 13.02
C PRO A 106 8.08 -4.73 12.21
N SER A 107 6.85 -4.40 11.82
CA SER A 107 6.59 -3.24 10.99
C SER A 107 5.39 -2.45 11.48
N HIS A 108 5.42 -1.15 11.22
CA HIS A 108 4.32 -0.22 11.44
C HIS A 108 4.09 0.56 10.16
N ARG A 109 2.89 0.40 9.59
CA ARG A 109 2.43 1.10 8.41
C ARG A 109 1.44 2.17 8.85
N ALA A 110 1.67 3.42 8.48
CA ALA A 110 0.84 4.53 8.90
C ALA A 110 0.66 5.57 7.79
N LEU A 111 -0.57 6.09 7.68
CA LEU A 111 -0.94 7.17 6.78
C LEU A 111 -1.01 8.48 7.56
N PHE A 112 -0.31 9.49 7.06
CA PHE A 112 -0.27 10.84 7.61
C PHE A 112 -0.85 11.82 6.60
N ARG A 113 -1.56 12.83 7.09
CA ARG A 113 -2.13 13.91 6.28
C ARG A 113 -1.58 15.25 6.77
N PHE A 114 -1.01 16.00 5.84
CA PHE A 114 -0.48 17.33 6.04
C PHE A 114 -1.31 18.38 5.28
N PRO A 115 -1.21 19.67 5.66
CA PRO A 115 -1.70 20.77 4.84
C PRO A 115 -1.16 20.69 3.39
N PRO A 116 -1.89 21.26 2.40
CA PRO A 116 -1.45 21.24 1.01
C PRO A 116 -0.08 21.91 0.89
N THR A 117 0.90 21.14 0.42
CA THR A 117 2.30 21.55 0.24
C THR A 117 2.73 21.15 -1.17
N PHE A 118 3.51 22.01 -1.82
CA PHE A 118 3.97 21.87 -3.20
C PHE A 118 5.47 22.12 -3.26
N ASP A 119 6.10 21.71 -4.35
CA ASP A 119 7.53 21.88 -4.66
C ASP A 119 8.47 21.07 -3.75
N GLU A 120 8.42 21.25 -2.43
CA GLU A 120 9.16 20.45 -1.47
C GLU A 120 8.53 20.48 -0.08
N MET A 121 8.92 19.50 0.75
CA MET A 121 8.51 19.43 2.14
C MET A 121 9.63 18.83 3.00
N SER A 122 9.99 19.50 4.09
CA SER A 122 10.88 18.94 5.10
C SER A 122 10.09 18.05 6.05
N LEU A 123 10.29 16.74 5.94
CA LEU A 123 9.70 15.72 6.80
C LEU A 123 10.65 15.38 7.94
N VAL A 124 10.14 15.30 9.17
CA VAL A 124 10.88 14.85 10.34
C VAL A 124 10.35 13.49 10.76
N LEU A 125 11.23 12.51 10.89
CA LEU A 125 10.93 11.16 11.35
C LEU A 125 11.61 10.94 12.69
N ALA A 126 10.92 10.35 13.68
CA ALA A 126 11.52 10.04 14.97
C ALA A 126 10.88 8.81 15.62
N TRP A 127 11.71 8.02 16.32
CA TRP A 127 11.24 6.93 17.19
C TRP A 127 12.28 6.69 18.30
N PRO A 128 12.40 7.65 19.25
CA PRO A 128 13.48 7.65 20.22
C PRO A 128 13.54 6.38 21.08
N GLU A 129 12.40 5.77 21.37
CA GLU A 129 12.25 4.59 22.23
C GLU A 129 13.01 3.37 21.71
N ILE A 130 13.23 3.30 20.39
CA ILE A 130 14.01 2.24 19.74
C ILE A 130 15.41 2.71 19.34
N GLY A 131 15.85 3.87 19.83
CA GLY A 131 17.15 4.47 19.50
C GLY A 131 17.21 5.14 18.13
N PHE A 132 16.09 5.24 17.40
CA PHE A 132 16.04 5.94 16.13
C PHE A 132 15.94 7.46 16.35
N PRO A 133 16.94 8.25 15.94
CA PRO A 133 16.97 9.68 16.22
C PRO A 133 16.06 10.45 15.28
N GLU A 134 15.70 11.67 15.72
CA GLU A 134 15.06 12.67 14.87
C GLU A 134 15.88 12.87 13.58
N THR A 135 15.26 12.54 12.46
CA THR A 135 15.87 12.56 11.13
C THR A 135 15.04 13.46 10.24
N VAL A 136 15.65 14.56 9.78
CA VAL A 136 15.02 15.52 8.85
C VAL A 136 15.39 15.14 7.42
N LEU A 137 14.41 15.11 6.54
CA LEU A 137 14.54 14.78 5.13
C LEU A 137 13.77 15.80 4.29
N THR A 138 14.33 16.23 3.17
CA THR A 138 13.58 17.00 2.17
C THR A 138 12.97 16.06 1.16
N VAL A 139 11.65 16.09 1.05
CA VAL A 139 10.88 15.32 0.08
C VAL A 139 10.49 16.24 -1.07
N PRO A 140 10.93 15.98 -2.31
CA PRO A 140 10.49 16.76 -3.45
C PRO A 140 9.00 16.49 -3.71
N LEU A 141 8.24 17.56 -3.95
CA LEU A 141 6.82 17.53 -4.28
C LEU A 141 6.60 18.19 -5.65
N PRO A 142 5.54 17.84 -6.37
CA PRO A 142 5.18 18.56 -7.57
C PRO A 142 4.72 19.96 -7.23
N ASP A 143 4.90 20.86 -8.20
CA ASP A 143 4.32 22.19 -8.14
C ASP A 143 2.79 22.12 -8.16
N ARG A 144 2.18 23.23 -7.73
CA ARG A 144 0.72 23.34 -7.66
C ARG A 144 0.04 23.14 -9.01
N THR A 145 0.59 23.69 -10.09
CA THR A 145 0.00 23.61 -11.44
C THR A 145 -0.07 22.16 -11.90
N THR A 146 1.00 21.40 -11.67
CA THR A 146 1.07 19.98 -11.98
C THR A 146 0.01 19.20 -11.19
N VAL A 147 -0.17 19.49 -9.89
CA VAL A 147 -1.21 18.86 -9.06
C VAL A 147 -2.62 19.18 -9.57
N GLU A 148 -2.89 20.44 -9.92
CA GLU A 148 -4.18 20.89 -10.47
C GLU A 148 -4.52 20.17 -11.78
N GLN A 149 -3.55 20.02 -12.68
CA GLN A 149 -3.76 19.41 -14.00
C GLN A 149 -3.91 17.89 -13.94
N THR A 150 -3.22 17.23 -13.01
CA THR A 150 -3.18 15.75 -12.96
C THR A 150 -4.17 15.13 -11.98
N THR A 151 -4.76 15.91 -11.07
CA THR A 151 -5.75 15.39 -10.12
C THR A 151 -7.10 15.23 -10.80
N THR A 152 -7.51 13.97 -11.00
CA THR A 152 -8.80 13.63 -11.61
C THR A 152 -9.67 12.82 -10.65
N SER A 153 -10.99 13.02 -10.74
CA SER A 153 -11.96 12.12 -10.12
C SER A 153 -11.85 10.73 -10.73
N ILE A 154 -11.92 9.67 -9.91
CA ILE A 154 -11.97 8.27 -10.38
C ILE A 154 -13.11 8.04 -11.38
N TRP A 155 -14.19 8.81 -11.27
CA TRP A 155 -15.33 8.68 -12.15
C TRP A 155 -15.16 9.35 -13.52
N ARG A 156 -14.17 10.24 -13.64
CA ARG A 156 -13.84 10.96 -14.87
C ARG A 156 -12.48 10.57 -15.45
N ALA A 157 -11.67 9.84 -14.69
CA ALA A 157 -10.33 9.40 -15.11
C ALA A 157 -10.39 8.62 -16.44
N PRO A 158 -9.36 8.69 -17.29
CA PRO A 158 -9.29 7.85 -18.48
C PRO A 158 -9.41 6.36 -18.14
N LEU A 159 -10.15 5.61 -18.95
CA LEU A 159 -10.31 4.17 -18.81
C LEU A 159 -9.79 3.49 -20.08
N ASP A 160 -8.66 2.80 -19.96
CA ASP A 160 -8.02 2.06 -21.06
C ASP A 160 -8.17 0.56 -20.78
N VAL A 161 -9.29 0.01 -21.23
CA VAL A 161 -9.69 -1.38 -21.02
C VAL A 161 -10.00 -2.04 -22.35
N ARG A 162 -9.80 -3.35 -22.42
CA ARG A 162 -10.10 -4.18 -23.59
C ARG A 162 -11.00 -5.33 -23.20
N PRO A 163 -11.77 -5.91 -24.14
CA PRO A 163 -12.44 -7.17 -23.91
C PRO A 163 -11.44 -8.27 -23.51
N VAL A 164 -11.86 -9.15 -22.62
CA VAL A 164 -11.07 -10.35 -22.28
C VAL A 164 -11.15 -11.33 -23.46
N PRO A 165 -10.02 -11.85 -23.97
CA PRO A 165 -10.02 -12.86 -25.02
C PRO A 165 -10.82 -14.10 -24.61
N GLU A 166 -11.58 -14.65 -25.55
CA GLU A 166 -12.25 -15.94 -25.36
C GLU A 166 -11.21 -17.08 -25.28
N GLY A 167 -11.52 -18.11 -24.51
CA GLY A 167 -10.71 -19.34 -24.45
C GLY A 167 -9.43 -19.27 -23.60
N LEU A 168 -9.29 -18.28 -22.71
CA LEU A 168 -8.18 -18.27 -21.73
C LEU A 168 -8.26 -19.49 -20.80
N THR A 169 -7.12 -20.15 -20.61
CA THR A 169 -6.99 -21.20 -19.60
C THR A 169 -6.77 -20.57 -18.23
N HIS A 170 -7.60 -20.91 -17.25
CA HIS A 170 -7.55 -20.29 -15.93
C HIS A 170 -6.81 -21.15 -14.92
N HIS A 171 -5.87 -20.52 -14.20
CA HIS A 171 -5.08 -21.13 -13.14
C HIS A 171 -5.19 -20.32 -11.86
N VAL A 172 -4.85 -20.94 -10.74
CA VAL A 172 -4.65 -20.23 -9.47
C VAL A 172 -3.17 -19.98 -9.33
N ASP A 173 -2.80 -18.72 -9.12
CA ASP A 173 -1.42 -18.35 -8.83
C ASP A 173 -0.96 -18.97 -7.50
N ARG A 174 0.32 -19.35 -7.44
CA ARG A 174 0.88 -20.03 -6.27
C ARG A 174 1.06 -19.08 -5.07
N GLY A 175 0.91 -17.78 -5.27
CA GLY A 175 1.18 -16.76 -4.28
C GLY A 175 2.67 -16.48 -4.17
N HIS A 176 2.98 -15.25 -3.78
CA HIS A 176 4.33 -14.80 -3.52
C HIS A 176 4.36 -14.12 -2.16
N ASP A 177 5.46 -14.29 -1.42
CA ASP A 177 5.66 -13.55 -0.18
C ASP A 177 5.69 -12.05 -0.48
N PRO A 178 5.04 -11.21 0.34
CA PRO A 178 5.08 -9.76 0.15
C PRO A 178 6.53 -9.25 0.20
N PRO A 179 6.98 -8.47 -0.80
CA PRO A 179 8.33 -7.93 -0.79
C PRO A 179 8.48 -6.83 0.27
N ALA A 180 9.71 -6.40 0.51
CA ALA A 180 10.02 -5.21 1.32
C ALA A 180 9.62 -3.94 0.55
N ILE A 181 8.32 -3.65 0.49
CA ILE A 181 7.75 -2.56 -0.31
C ILE A 181 8.31 -1.18 0.02
N GLU A 182 8.83 -0.98 1.24
CA GLU A 182 9.48 0.26 1.65
C GLU A 182 10.78 0.56 0.88
N ALA A 183 11.38 -0.47 0.27
CA ALA A 183 12.57 -0.34 -0.57
C ALA A 183 12.24 -0.26 -2.07
N GLY A 184 10.96 -0.34 -2.45
CA GLY A 184 10.55 -0.41 -3.84
C GLY A 184 10.34 0.95 -4.50
N THR A 185 10.31 0.96 -5.82
CA THR A 185 10.04 2.14 -6.64
C THR A 185 8.65 2.03 -7.27
N ILE A 186 7.99 3.17 -7.53
CA ILE A 186 6.69 3.13 -8.22
C ILE A 186 6.92 2.71 -9.68
N ALA A 187 6.30 1.60 -10.06
CA ALA A 187 6.38 1.07 -11.42
C ALA A 187 5.27 1.59 -12.32
N ALA A 188 4.13 2.04 -11.79
CA ALA A 188 3.15 2.81 -12.56
C ALA A 188 2.31 3.74 -11.65
N PRO A 189 1.83 4.88 -12.17
CA PRO A 189 0.97 5.77 -11.41
C PRO A 189 -0.38 5.13 -11.10
N PRO A 190 -1.10 5.61 -10.06
CA PRO A 190 -2.46 5.18 -9.80
C PRO A 190 -3.39 5.40 -10.98
N ARG A 191 -4.30 4.46 -11.22
CA ARG A 191 -5.25 4.55 -12.34
C ARG A 191 -6.50 3.73 -12.10
N VAL A 192 -7.58 4.11 -12.78
CA VAL A 192 -8.82 3.33 -12.78
C VAL A 192 -8.66 2.15 -13.72
N LEU A 193 -8.86 0.94 -13.19
CA LEU A 193 -8.78 -0.31 -13.94
C LEU A 193 -10.13 -0.71 -14.52
N HIS A 194 -11.22 -0.43 -13.80
CA HIS A 194 -12.58 -0.64 -14.28
C HIS A 194 -13.56 0.28 -13.54
N ARG A 195 -14.69 0.62 -14.17
CA ARG A 195 -15.79 1.37 -13.54
C ARG A 195 -17.12 1.11 -14.24
N ARG A 196 -18.20 1.44 -13.53
CA ARG A 196 -19.57 1.50 -14.05
C ARG A 196 -20.32 2.69 -13.47
N ASP A 197 -20.68 3.64 -14.34
CA ASP A 197 -21.67 4.72 -14.13
C ASP A 197 -21.73 5.36 -12.72
N HIS A 198 -20.59 5.74 -12.15
CA HIS A 198 -20.51 6.32 -10.80
C HIS A 198 -20.97 5.41 -9.64
N ARG A 199 -21.21 4.13 -9.89
CA ARG A 199 -21.72 3.17 -8.90
C ARG A 199 -20.67 2.18 -8.42
N ALA A 200 -19.73 1.81 -9.27
CA ALA A 200 -18.63 0.93 -8.88
C ALA A 200 -17.34 1.29 -9.62
N ALA A 201 -16.21 1.21 -8.94
CA ALA A 201 -14.89 1.43 -9.53
C ALA A 201 -13.84 0.52 -8.88
N VAL A 202 -12.88 0.07 -9.69
CA VAL A 202 -11.67 -0.62 -9.28
C VAL A 202 -10.50 0.27 -9.64
N VAL A 203 -9.72 0.66 -8.65
CA VAL A 203 -8.62 1.61 -8.79
C VAL A 203 -7.33 0.93 -8.34
N LEU A 204 -6.32 0.96 -9.19
CA LEU A 204 -4.95 0.68 -8.79
C LEU A 204 -4.45 1.91 -8.04
N THR A 205 -4.27 1.82 -6.73
CA THR A 205 -3.81 2.93 -5.88
C THR A 205 -2.31 2.93 -5.66
N ARG A 206 -1.66 1.78 -5.87
CA ARG A 206 -0.21 1.62 -5.81
C ARG A 206 0.24 0.46 -6.69
N LEU A 207 1.34 0.67 -7.42
CA LEU A 207 2.08 -0.39 -8.09
C LEU A 207 3.57 -0.13 -7.88
N THR A 208 4.19 -0.96 -7.04
CA THR A 208 5.59 -0.82 -6.61
C THR A 208 6.39 -2.01 -7.10
N ALA A 209 7.53 -1.77 -7.76
CA ALA A 209 8.50 -2.80 -8.07
C ALA A 209 9.53 -2.94 -6.94
N VAL A 210 9.82 -4.18 -6.57
CA VAL A 210 10.90 -4.58 -5.67
C VAL A 210 11.57 -5.78 -6.32
N ASP A 211 12.78 -5.60 -6.85
CA ASP A 211 13.49 -6.62 -7.61
C ASP A 211 12.60 -7.23 -8.73
N SER A 212 12.40 -8.55 -8.70
CA SER A 212 11.57 -9.30 -9.66
C SER A 212 10.09 -9.38 -9.27
N LEU A 213 9.67 -8.68 -8.21
CA LEU A 213 8.30 -8.69 -7.71
C LEU A 213 7.64 -7.32 -7.89
N LEU A 214 6.33 -7.36 -8.11
CA LEU A 214 5.44 -6.21 -8.09
C LEU A 214 4.49 -6.36 -6.91
N SER A 215 4.39 -5.33 -6.09
CA SER A 215 3.37 -5.19 -5.07
C SER A 215 2.32 -4.19 -5.55
N LEU A 216 1.06 -4.65 -5.60
CA LEU A 216 -0.08 -3.88 -6.05
C LEU A 216 -1.05 -3.65 -4.92
N GLU A 217 -1.66 -2.47 -4.92
CA GLU A 217 -2.79 -2.16 -4.07
C GLU A 217 -4.00 -1.78 -4.92
N LEU A 218 -5.11 -2.47 -4.69
CA LEU A 218 -6.39 -2.22 -5.35
C LEU A 218 -7.38 -1.65 -4.36
N HIS A 219 -7.96 -0.51 -4.70
CA HIS A 219 -9.09 0.07 -4.00
C HIS A 219 -10.37 -0.14 -4.83
N CYS A 220 -11.33 -0.83 -4.24
CA CYS A 220 -12.63 -1.10 -4.84
C CYS A 220 -13.68 -0.28 -4.10
N VAL A 221 -14.48 0.48 -4.83
CA VAL A 221 -15.53 1.33 -4.27
C VAL A 221 -16.85 0.97 -4.95
N ALA A 222 -17.90 0.78 -4.15
CA ALA A 222 -19.27 0.69 -4.66
C ALA A 222 -20.22 1.61 -3.88
N THR A 223 -21.27 2.09 -4.54
CA THR A 223 -22.27 3.00 -3.97
C THR A 223 -23.71 2.59 -4.32
N GLY A 224 -24.68 3.07 -3.54
CA GLY A 224 -26.09 2.79 -3.76
C GLY A 224 -26.41 1.32 -3.56
N HIS A 225 -27.39 0.83 -4.32
CA HIS A 225 -27.82 -0.57 -4.28
C HIS A 225 -26.68 -1.58 -4.53
N LEU A 226 -25.68 -1.24 -5.35
CA LEU A 226 -24.53 -2.14 -5.56
C LEU A 226 -23.68 -2.31 -4.30
N ALA A 227 -23.57 -1.26 -3.47
CA ALA A 227 -22.88 -1.38 -2.20
C ALA A 227 -23.64 -2.32 -1.25
N ASP A 228 -24.97 -2.26 -1.23
CA ASP A 228 -25.80 -3.14 -0.40
C ASP A 228 -25.61 -4.62 -0.82
N VAL A 229 -25.67 -4.89 -2.13
CA VAL A 229 -25.41 -6.23 -2.68
C VAL A 229 -24.02 -6.74 -2.32
N VAL A 230 -22.98 -5.90 -2.44
CA VAL A 230 -21.62 -6.28 -2.06
C VAL A 230 -21.52 -6.54 -0.56
N ASN A 231 -22.05 -5.65 0.29
CA ASN A 231 -22.03 -5.80 1.75
C ASN A 231 -22.67 -7.11 2.21
N GLU A 232 -23.80 -7.50 1.61
CA GLU A 232 -24.52 -8.73 1.95
C GLU A 232 -23.75 -10.01 1.53
N ASN A 233 -22.94 -9.94 0.48
CA ASN A 233 -22.34 -11.13 -0.15
C ASN A 233 -20.80 -11.20 -0.06
N ALA A 234 -20.15 -10.16 0.46
CA ALA A 234 -18.70 -10.01 0.50
C ALA A 234 -18.00 -11.07 1.36
N PHE A 235 -18.62 -11.52 2.46
CA PHE A 235 -17.99 -12.37 3.48
C PHE A 235 -18.71 -13.72 3.62
N PRO A 236 -18.63 -14.61 2.62
CA PRO A 236 -19.30 -15.91 2.70
C PRO A 236 -18.67 -16.78 3.79
N SER A 237 -19.51 -17.53 4.52
CA SER A 237 -19.10 -18.40 5.63
C SER A 237 -18.29 -19.65 5.24
N ALA A 238 -17.86 -19.79 3.98
CA ALA A 238 -17.29 -21.01 3.41
C ALA A 238 -15.75 -21.00 3.39
N PRO A 239 -15.08 -22.18 3.47
CA PRO A 239 -13.62 -22.28 3.55
C PRO A 239 -12.89 -21.76 2.29
N PRO A 240 -11.59 -21.41 2.42
CA PRO A 240 -10.81 -20.81 1.33
C PRO A 240 -10.70 -21.76 0.14
N VAL A 241 -11.05 -21.26 -1.05
CA VAL A 241 -11.25 -22.09 -2.23
C VAL A 241 -10.02 -22.07 -3.15
N ARG A 242 -9.61 -23.25 -3.63
CA ARG A 242 -8.44 -23.45 -4.53
C ARG A 242 -8.81 -23.44 -6.02
N ASP A 243 -9.97 -22.92 -6.38
CA ASP A 243 -10.52 -22.94 -7.75
C ASP A 243 -10.56 -21.50 -8.33
N PRO A 244 -10.05 -21.28 -9.56
CA PRO A 244 -10.09 -19.98 -10.23
C PRO A 244 -11.45 -19.30 -10.26
N VAL A 245 -12.53 -20.07 -10.50
CA VAL A 245 -13.90 -19.49 -10.57
C VAL A 245 -14.29 -18.86 -9.25
N ASN A 246 -13.93 -19.51 -8.15
CA ASN A 246 -14.23 -19.01 -6.82
C ASN A 246 -13.35 -17.79 -6.47
N ILE A 247 -12.06 -17.77 -6.82
CA ILE A 247 -11.22 -16.57 -6.62
C ILE A 247 -11.78 -15.39 -7.41
N ARG A 248 -12.20 -15.61 -8.66
CA ARG A 248 -12.79 -14.59 -9.53
C ARG A 248 -14.08 -14.00 -8.98
N THR A 249 -14.95 -14.84 -8.42
CA THR A 249 -16.33 -14.46 -8.07
C THR A 249 -16.54 -14.18 -6.59
N ARG A 250 -15.67 -14.68 -5.70
CA ARG A 250 -15.85 -14.58 -4.25
C ARG A 250 -14.86 -13.60 -3.64
N GLY A 251 -15.42 -12.60 -2.98
CA GLY A 251 -14.71 -11.76 -2.03
C GLY A 251 -15.21 -10.31 -2.05
N PRO A 252 -14.86 -9.53 -1.02
CA PRO A 252 -15.34 -8.16 -0.86
C PRO A 252 -15.04 -7.23 -2.04
N GLY A 253 -13.93 -7.43 -2.74
CA GLY A 253 -13.45 -6.52 -3.79
C GLY A 253 -13.21 -7.23 -5.11
N ALA A 254 -12.64 -6.48 -6.06
CA ALA A 254 -12.22 -7.02 -7.34
C ALA A 254 -11.16 -8.10 -7.19
N SER A 255 -11.24 -9.07 -8.09
CA SER A 255 -10.26 -10.13 -8.29
C SER A 255 -9.47 -9.87 -9.56
N VAL A 256 -8.20 -10.26 -9.55
CA VAL A 256 -7.29 -9.99 -10.65
C VAL A 256 -6.53 -11.25 -11.04
N ALA A 257 -6.33 -11.44 -12.33
CA ALA A 257 -5.45 -12.46 -12.89
C ALA A 257 -4.36 -11.83 -13.75
N VAL A 258 -3.15 -12.37 -13.69
CA VAL A 258 -2.07 -12.00 -14.63
C VAL A 258 -2.21 -12.85 -15.90
N VAL A 259 -2.21 -12.19 -17.06
CA VAL A 259 -2.28 -12.85 -18.35
C VAL A 259 -0.88 -13.15 -18.86
N ARG A 260 -0.61 -14.42 -19.20
CA ARG A 260 0.64 -14.89 -19.79
C ARG A 260 0.31 -15.74 -21.02
N GLY A 261 0.46 -15.17 -22.21
CA GLY A 261 0.03 -15.83 -23.45
C GLY A 261 -1.48 -16.10 -23.45
N HIS A 262 -1.86 -17.38 -23.41
CA HIS A 262 -3.25 -17.85 -23.39
C HIS A 262 -3.73 -18.28 -21.99
N GLU A 263 -2.95 -17.99 -20.96
CA GLU A 263 -3.24 -18.37 -19.57
C GLU A 263 -3.56 -17.13 -18.72
N ALA A 264 -4.53 -17.27 -17.82
CA ALA A 264 -4.89 -16.28 -16.80
C ALA A 264 -4.67 -16.88 -15.40
N HIS A 265 -3.68 -16.34 -14.69
CA HIS A 265 -3.29 -16.78 -13.35
C HIS A 265 -3.94 -15.90 -12.29
N TRP A 266 -5.04 -16.37 -11.69
CA TRP A 266 -5.79 -15.64 -10.67
C TRP A 266 -5.00 -15.53 -9.37
N ILE A 267 -4.77 -14.29 -8.96
CA ILE A 267 -3.91 -13.96 -7.83
C ILE A 267 -4.70 -14.14 -6.53
N ARG A 268 -4.13 -14.89 -5.59
CA ARG A 268 -4.69 -14.95 -4.24
C ARG A 268 -4.43 -13.65 -3.50
N HIS A 269 -5.44 -13.15 -2.82
CA HIS A 269 -5.29 -11.97 -1.98
C HIS A 269 -4.36 -12.28 -0.81
N GLY A 270 -3.31 -11.47 -0.62
CA GLY A 270 -2.40 -11.61 0.52
C GLY A 270 -3.00 -11.03 1.79
N GLY A 271 -3.59 -9.83 1.68
CA GLY A 271 -4.25 -9.12 2.77
C GLY A 271 -5.18 -8.04 2.24
N GLY A 272 -6.05 -7.53 3.10
CA GLY A 272 -6.95 -6.44 2.74
C GLY A 272 -7.88 -6.06 3.87
N VAL A 273 -8.48 -4.89 3.73
CA VAL A 273 -9.52 -4.39 4.62
C VAL A 273 -10.75 -4.07 3.78
N ALA A 274 -11.91 -4.37 4.33
CA ALA A 274 -13.18 -4.01 3.71
C ALA A 274 -14.05 -3.37 4.77
N SER A 275 -14.73 -2.30 4.36
CA SER A 275 -15.60 -1.48 5.20
C SER A 275 -16.79 -1.05 4.38
N GLY A 276 -17.94 -0.90 5.02
CA GLY A 276 -19.17 -0.52 4.35
C GLY A 276 -20.26 -0.13 5.34
N GLY A 277 -21.34 0.40 4.80
CA GLY A 277 -22.48 0.95 5.53
C GLY A 277 -23.14 2.07 4.72
N ASP A 278 -24.41 2.36 4.99
CA ASP A 278 -25.17 3.45 4.36
C ASP A 278 -24.97 3.57 2.84
N GLN A 279 -25.25 2.48 2.12
CA GLN A 279 -25.12 2.42 0.66
C GLN A 279 -23.71 2.76 0.14
N ARG A 280 -22.68 2.49 0.95
CA ARG A 280 -21.28 2.61 0.56
C ARG A 280 -20.54 1.34 0.91
N PHE A 281 -19.60 1.00 0.03
CA PHE A 281 -18.67 -0.08 0.22
C PHE A 281 -17.30 0.35 -0.27
N SER A 282 -16.27 -0.01 0.49
CA SER A 282 -14.87 0.25 0.17
C SER A 282 -14.02 -0.92 0.63
N SER A 283 -13.20 -1.46 -0.26
CA SER A 283 -12.18 -2.44 0.11
C SER A 283 -10.82 -2.10 -0.47
N LEU A 284 -9.79 -2.22 0.35
CA LEU A 284 -8.39 -2.17 -0.05
C LEU A 284 -7.82 -3.59 -0.07
N ARG A 285 -7.09 -3.94 -1.12
CA ARG A 285 -6.48 -5.27 -1.26
C ARG A 285 -5.05 -5.16 -1.72
N GLU A 286 -4.19 -6.00 -1.15
CA GLU A 286 -2.80 -6.12 -1.56
C GLU A 286 -2.55 -7.44 -2.27
N LEU A 287 -1.81 -7.33 -3.36
CA LEU A 287 -1.46 -8.43 -4.25
C LEU A 287 0.05 -8.38 -4.51
N THR A 288 0.67 -9.54 -4.61
CA THR A 288 2.05 -9.68 -5.06
C THR A 288 2.08 -10.55 -6.30
N VAL A 289 2.79 -10.10 -7.32
CA VAL A 289 3.00 -10.86 -8.56
C VAL A 289 4.44 -10.73 -9.01
N GLN A 290 4.89 -11.67 -9.84
CA GLN A 290 6.17 -11.52 -10.51
C GLN A 290 6.11 -10.42 -11.57
N ARG A 291 7.17 -9.62 -11.67
CA ARG A 291 7.36 -8.63 -12.73
C ARG A 291 7.48 -9.35 -14.08
N PRO A 292 6.68 -8.96 -15.09
CA PRO A 292 6.78 -9.54 -16.43
C PRO A 292 8.08 -9.09 -17.12
N GLU A 293 8.66 -9.95 -17.95
CA GLU A 293 9.93 -9.68 -18.66
C GLU A 293 9.81 -8.59 -19.73
N ASP A 294 8.62 -8.38 -20.28
CA ASP A 294 8.34 -7.36 -21.31
C ASP A 294 7.97 -5.99 -20.71
N ASP A 295 8.07 -5.84 -19.38
CA ASP A 295 7.67 -4.65 -18.64
C ASP A 295 6.23 -4.19 -18.91
N VAL A 296 5.34 -5.12 -19.25
CA VAL A 296 3.90 -4.85 -19.39
C VAL A 296 3.11 -5.78 -18.50
N LEU A 297 2.56 -5.23 -17.42
CA LEU A 297 1.65 -5.99 -16.57
C LEU A 297 0.27 -6.08 -17.23
N ASP A 298 -0.05 -7.27 -17.72
CA ASP A 298 -1.31 -7.60 -18.36
C ASP A 298 -2.26 -8.29 -17.38
N LEU A 299 -3.40 -7.67 -17.11
CA LEU A 299 -4.34 -8.06 -16.06
C LEU A 299 -5.72 -8.34 -16.64
N VAL A 300 -6.38 -9.40 -16.17
CA VAL A 300 -7.84 -9.48 -16.16
C VAL A 300 -8.33 -8.96 -14.82
N VAL A 301 -9.30 -8.06 -14.83
CA VAL A 301 -9.94 -7.48 -13.65
C VAL A 301 -11.42 -7.85 -13.68
N ALA A 302 -11.89 -8.48 -12.60
CA ALA A 302 -13.27 -8.90 -12.45
C ALA A 302 -13.83 -8.45 -11.10
N TRP A 303 -15.05 -7.93 -11.08
CA TRP A 303 -15.78 -7.70 -9.83
C TRP A 303 -17.28 -7.98 -9.99
N PRO A 304 -17.68 -9.25 -10.15
CA PRO A 304 -19.05 -9.61 -10.50
C PRO A 304 -20.09 -9.18 -9.46
N LEU A 305 -19.73 -9.14 -8.16
CA LEU A 305 -20.62 -8.68 -7.08
C LEU A 305 -21.04 -7.22 -7.24
N ALA A 306 -20.17 -6.39 -7.83
CA ALA A 306 -20.47 -5.01 -8.18
C ALA A 306 -21.08 -4.88 -9.59
N GLY A 307 -21.44 -5.99 -10.23
CA GLY A 307 -21.95 -6.00 -11.60
C GLY A 307 -20.99 -5.41 -12.63
N LEU A 308 -19.68 -5.56 -12.40
CA LEU A 308 -18.65 -5.22 -13.36
C LEU A 308 -18.31 -6.44 -14.20
N ASP A 309 -18.34 -6.27 -15.53
CA ASP A 309 -17.88 -7.29 -16.46
C ASP A 309 -16.37 -7.50 -16.35
N ASP A 310 -15.87 -8.61 -16.86
CA ASP A 310 -14.45 -8.86 -16.90
C ASP A 310 -13.81 -7.97 -17.97
N VAL A 311 -12.72 -7.27 -17.61
CA VAL A 311 -11.94 -6.45 -18.53
C VAL A 311 -10.47 -6.80 -18.49
N ARG A 312 -9.80 -6.64 -19.63
CA ARG A 312 -8.35 -6.75 -19.74
C ARG A 312 -7.71 -5.36 -19.69
N VAL A 313 -6.66 -5.23 -18.89
CA VAL A 313 -5.91 -3.98 -18.70
C VAL A 313 -4.44 -4.25 -18.94
N ARG A 314 -3.78 -3.40 -19.72
CA ARG A 314 -2.32 -3.46 -19.92
C ARG A 314 -1.68 -2.24 -19.27
N ILE A 315 -0.72 -2.48 -18.40
CA ILE A 315 -0.06 -1.44 -17.62
C ILE A 315 1.43 -1.47 -17.97
N PRO A 316 1.90 -0.49 -18.77
CA PRO A 316 3.33 -0.30 -18.98
C PRO A 316 4.00 -0.01 -17.64
N LEU A 317 5.12 -0.69 -17.38
CA LEU A 317 5.92 -0.50 -16.18
C LEU A 317 7.07 0.45 -16.50
N GLY A 318 7.37 1.36 -15.57
CA GLY A 318 8.58 2.17 -15.63
C GLY A 318 9.83 1.31 -15.50
N SER A 319 10.92 1.75 -16.13
CA SER A 319 12.25 1.20 -15.85
C SER A 319 12.54 1.36 -14.36
N ALA A 320 12.90 0.27 -13.69
CA ALA A 320 13.39 0.30 -12.31
C ALA A 320 14.73 1.03 -12.19
#